data_AF-A0A9D5Q219-F1
#
_entry.id   AF-A0A9D5Q219-F1
#
_cell.length_a   1.000
_cell.length_b   1.000
_cell.length_c   1.000
_cell.angle_alpha   90.00
_cell.angle_beta   90.00
_cell.angle_gamma   90.00
#
_symmetry.space_group_name_H-M   'P 1'
#
loop_
_entity.id
_entity.type
_entity.pdbx_description
1 polymer ?
#
loop_
_entity_poly.entity_id
_entity_poly.type
_entity_poly.pdbx_seq_one_letter_code
_entity_poly.pdbx_strand_id
1 'polypeptide(L)'
;MKCVKCGSENTVEGRVFNQVDYVSPQAFFRPRELKPFSLFGINVRIKKNKFCSCVDCGCVWTQIDTDKLKKVIKSKGNKSVKQRLGLENPDS
;
A
#
# COMPACT_ATOMS: atom_id res chain seq x y z
N MET A 1 -11.38 14.94 -1.82
CA MET A 1 -10.70 13.78 -2.44
C MET A 1 -11.79 12.81 -2.87
N LYS A 2 -11.69 12.15 -4.03
CA LYS A 2 -12.70 11.16 -4.44
C LYS A 2 -12.34 9.77 -3.94
N CYS A 3 -13.33 8.98 -3.55
CA CYS A 3 -13.13 7.60 -3.15
C CYS A 3 -12.56 6.79 -4.32
N VAL A 4 -11.43 6.10 -4.07
CA VAL A 4 -10.75 5.26 -5.07
C VAL A 4 -11.55 4.03 -5.50
N LYS A 5 -12.62 3.68 -4.76
CA LYS A 5 -13.47 2.51 -5.04
C LYS A 5 -14.80 2.86 -5.71
N CYS A 6 -15.54 3.84 -5.19
CA CYS A 6 -16.89 4.18 -5.68
C CYS A 6 -17.00 5.58 -6.31
N GLY A 7 -15.94 6.39 -6.31
CA GLY A 7 -15.95 7.73 -6.88
C GLY A 7 -16.63 8.82 -6.05
N SER A 8 -17.29 8.48 -4.93
CA SER A 8 -17.93 9.45 -4.03
C SER A 8 -16.96 10.52 -3.52
N GLU A 9 -17.49 11.74 -3.34
CA GLU A 9 -16.79 12.87 -2.72
C GLU A 9 -16.91 12.90 -1.18
N ASN A 10 -17.79 12.06 -0.61
CA ASN A 10 -18.00 11.94 0.83
C ASN A 10 -16.86 11.15 1.47
N THR A 11 -15.73 11.83 1.69
CA THR A 11 -14.52 11.25 2.28
C THR A 11 -14.09 12.03 3.52
N VAL A 12 -13.62 11.31 4.54
CA VAL A 12 -13.12 11.87 5.80
C VAL A 12 -11.68 11.46 6.04
N GLU A 13 -10.86 12.36 6.58
CA GLU A 13 -9.53 12.03 7.09
C GLU A 13 -9.64 11.45 8.50
N GLY A 14 -8.77 10.48 8.82
CA GLY A 14 -8.69 9.84 10.12
C GLY A 14 -7.32 9.22 10.37
N ARG A 15 -7.22 8.45 11.44
CA ARG A 15 -6.02 7.69 11.82
C ARG A 15 -6.42 6.25 12.12
N VAL A 16 -5.55 5.30 11.79
CA VAL A 16 -5.72 3.90 12.20
C VAL A 16 -4.87 3.67 13.45
N PHE A 17 -5.50 3.12 14.48
CA PHE A 17 -4.86 2.73 15.72
C PHE A 17 -4.96 1.21 15.86
N ASN A 18 -3.89 0.58 16.35
CA ASN A 18 -3.89 -0.86 16.62
C ASN A 18 -4.40 -1.20 18.04
N GLN A 19 -4.73 -0.18 18.85
CA GLN A 19 -5.35 -0.29 20.16
C GLN A 19 -6.28 0.91 20.39
N VAL A 20 -7.24 0.75 21.31
CA VAL A 20 -8.31 1.73 21.57
C VAL A 20 -7.74 3.07 22.09
N ASP A 21 -6.60 3.08 22.81
CA ASP A 21 -6.17 4.27 23.56
C ASP A 21 -4.72 4.77 23.39
N TYR A 22 -3.77 4.06 22.76
CA TYR A 22 -2.38 4.56 22.70
C TYR A 22 -1.57 4.21 21.45
N VAL A 23 -0.55 5.06 21.23
CA VAL A 23 0.53 5.12 20.21
C VAL A 23 0.45 4.09 19.08
N SER A 24 0.20 4.60 17.88
CA SER A 24 0.30 3.83 16.64
C SER A 24 1.68 3.16 16.51
N PRO A 25 1.78 1.82 16.53
CA PRO A 25 2.94 1.16 15.95
C PRO A 25 3.07 1.60 14.49
N GLN A 26 4.29 1.66 13.97
CA GLN A 26 4.52 1.99 12.56
C GLN A 26 3.76 0.96 11.71
N ALA A 27 2.79 1.41 10.91
CA ALA A 27 2.07 0.54 10.02
C ALA A 27 2.89 0.28 8.74
N PHE A 28 2.80 -0.95 8.23
CA PHE A 28 3.50 -1.38 7.02
C PHE A 28 2.54 -2.04 6.05
N PHE A 29 2.73 -1.76 4.77
CA PHE A 29 2.07 -2.46 3.68
C PHE A 29 2.98 -3.56 3.14
N ARG A 30 2.43 -4.76 2.94
CA ARG A 30 3.14 -5.90 2.33
C ARG A 30 2.41 -6.31 1.05
N PRO A 31 3.04 -6.18 -0.13
CA PRO A 31 2.47 -6.67 -1.37
C PRO A 31 2.30 -8.20 -1.34
N ARG A 32 1.20 -8.71 -1.91
CA ARG A 32 0.92 -10.16 -1.96
C ARG A 32 1.66 -10.89 -3.08
N GLU A 33 1.81 -10.24 -4.23
CA GLU A 33 2.29 -10.87 -5.47
C GLU A 33 3.83 -10.86 -5.59
N LEU A 34 4.50 -11.43 -4.58
CA LEU A 34 5.96 -11.53 -4.54
C LEU A 34 6.44 -12.93 -4.97
N LYS A 35 7.73 -13.06 -5.29
CA LYS A 35 8.38 -14.35 -5.53
C LYS A 35 8.31 -15.21 -4.26
N PRO A 36 8.18 -16.54 -4.38
CA PRO A 36 8.33 -17.47 -3.26
C PRO A 36 9.61 -17.17 -2.46
N PHE A 37 9.55 -17.38 -1.14
CA PHE A 37 10.68 -17.16 -0.20
C PHE A 37 11.21 -15.71 -0.09
N SER A 38 10.49 -14.71 -0.59
CA SER A 38 10.81 -13.30 -0.33
C SER A 38 10.51 -12.92 1.12
N LEU A 39 11.42 -13.22 2.06
CA LEU A 39 11.18 -13.01 3.49
C LEU A 39 11.60 -11.63 4.01
N PHE A 40 12.66 -11.05 3.45
CA PHE A 40 13.27 -9.82 3.98
C PHE A 40 12.97 -8.60 3.12
N GLY A 41 12.85 -7.42 3.73
CA GLY A 41 12.80 -6.13 3.03
C GLY A 41 11.64 -5.98 2.01
N ILE A 42 10.50 -6.63 2.28
CA ILE A 42 9.28 -6.57 1.45
C ILE A 42 8.21 -5.64 2.02
N ASN A 43 8.39 -5.19 3.26
CA ASN A 43 7.48 -4.28 3.93
C ASN A 43 7.75 -2.85 3.49
N VAL A 44 6.69 -2.12 3.15
CA VAL A 44 6.73 -0.71 2.75
C VAL A 44 6.11 0.11 3.87
N ARG A 45 6.84 1.10 4.38
CA ARG A 45 6.38 1.94 5.49
C ARG A 45 5.25 2.86 5.03
N ILE A 46 4.22 2.99 5.86
CA ILE A 46 3.18 4.02 5.70
C ILE A 46 3.76 5.33 6.25
N LYS A 47 4.03 6.32 5.37
CA LYS A 47 4.78 7.55 5.72
C LYS A 47 4.01 8.48 6.66
N LYS A 48 2.69 8.51 6.54
CA LYS A 48 1.81 9.35 7.34
C LYS A 48 0.70 8.46 7.92
N ASN A 49 0.46 8.54 9.22
CA ASN A 49 -0.73 7.93 9.85
C ASN A 49 -2.00 8.73 9.52
N LYS A 50 -2.13 9.20 8.28
CA LYS A 50 -3.32 9.86 7.76
C LYS A 50 -3.98 8.89 6.80
N PHE A 51 -5.18 8.48 7.15
CA PHE A 51 -6.02 7.60 6.36
C PHE A 51 -7.20 8.40 5.87
N CYS A 52 -7.68 8.09 4.68
CA CYS A 52 -8.94 8.59 4.17
C CYS A 52 -9.94 7.44 4.16
N SER A 53 -11.15 7.68 4.64
CA SER A 53 -12.27 6.73 4.56
C SER A 53 -13.41 7.33 3.76
N CYS A 54 -14.05 6.53 2.92
CA CYS A 54 -15.31 6.91 2.28
C CYS A 54 -16.48 6.60 3.21
N VAL A 55 -17.35 7.60 3.43
CA VAL A 55 -18.54 7.46 4.27
C VAL A 55 -19.56 6.51 3.62
N ASP A 56 -19.66 6.54 2.28
CA ASP A 56 -20.72 5.81 1.57
C ASP A 56 -20.39 4.32 1.36
N CYS A 57 -19.12 3.96 1.15
CA CYS A 57 -18.72 2.58 0.85
C CYS A 57 -17.74 1.95 1.85
N GLY A 58 -17.32 2.70 2.87
CA GLY A 58 -16.40 2.24 3.91
C GLY A 58 -14.98 1.92 3.44
N CYS A 59 -14.62 2.26 2.20
CA CYS A 59 -13.27 2.05 1.70
C CYS A 59 -12.29 2.94 2.46
N VAL A 60 -11.20 2.36 3.00
CA VAL A 60 -10.12 3.08 3.69
C VAL A 60 -8.84 2.97 2.88
N TRP A 61 -8.14 4.08 2.67
CA TRP A 61 -6.86 4.12 1.97
C TRP A 61 -5.89 5.13 2.58
N THR A 62 -4.60 4.97 2.28
CA THR A 62 -3.54 5.87 2.72
C THR A 62 -2.40 5.87 1.70
N GLN A 63 -1.49 6.83 1.84
CA GLN A 63 -0.30 6.92 1.00
C GLN A 63 0.90 6.25 1.66
N ILE A 64 1.60 5.42 0.90
CA ILE A 64 2.84 4.74 1.31
C ILE A 64 4.05 5.30 0.54
N ASP A 65 5.25 4.83 0.89
CA ASP A 65 6.45 5.18 0.12
C ASP A 65 6.42 4.56 -1.28
N THR A 66 6.06 5.38 -2.27
CA THR A 66 5.96 4.99 -3.69
C THR A 66 7.26 4.42 -4.25
N ASP A 67 8.40 5.04 -3.94
CA ASP A 67 9.71 4.62 -4.48
C ASP A 67 10.13 3.29 -3.89
N LYS A 68 9.92 3.12 -2.58
CA LYS A 68 10.14 1.84 -1.92
C LYS A 68 9.21 0.76 -2.46
N LEU A 69 7.92 1.05 -2.67
CA LEU A 69 6.97 0.11 -3.26
C LEU A 69 7.44 -0.35 -4.65
N LYS A 70 7.74 0.60 -5.55
CA LYS A 70 8.26 0.30 -6.89
C LYS A 70 9.51 -0.56 -6.84
N LYS A 71 10.46 -0.22 -5.96
CA LYS A 71 11.70 -1.00 -5.76
C LYS A 71 11.42 -2.43 -5.28
N VAL A 72 10.48 -2.60 -4.34
CA VAL A 72 10.07 -3.93 -3.85
C VAL A 72 9.44 -4.76 -4.97
N ILE A 73 8.50 -4.20 -5.72
CA ILE A 73 7.85 -4.93 -6.83
C ILE A 73 8.85 -5.24 -7.95
N LYS A 74 9.69 -4.28 -8.36
CA LYS A 74 10.70 -4.50 -9.40
C LYS A 74 11.74 -5.56 -9.01
N SER A 75 12.15 -5.62 -7.74
CA SER A 75 13.13 -6.63 -7.29
C SER A 75 12.48 -8.00 -7.01
N LYS A 76 11.38 -8.01 -6.26
CA LYS A 76 10.82 -9.20 -5.60
C LYS A 76 9.42 -9.57 -6.07
N GLY A 77 8.80 -8.81 -6.97
CA GLY A 77 7.56 -9.21 -7.63
C GLY A 77 7.73 -10.52 -8.41
N ASN A 78 6.68 -11.33 -8.47
CA ASN A 78 6.64 -12.46 -9.41
C ASN A 78 6.61 -11.96 -10.87
N LYS A 79 6.77 -12.87 -11.86
CA LYS A 79 6.79 -12.47 -13.28
C LYS A 79 5.48 -11.79 -13.70
N SER A 80 4.34 -12.34 -13.29
CA SER A 80 3.00 -11.84 -13.62
C SER A 80 2.78 -10.40 -13.17
N VAL A 81 3.13 -10.05 -11.93
CA VAL A 81 2.96 -8.67 -11.43
C VAL A 81 3.88 -7.68 -12.14
N LYS A 82 5.10 -8.09 -12.49
CA LYS A 82 6.03 -7.22 -13.22
C LYS A 82 5.54 -6.93 -14.63
N GLN A 83 5.06 -7.96 -15.33
CA GLN A 83 4.46 -7.82 -16.66
C GLN A 83 3.24 -6.91 -16.63
N ARG A 84 2.29 -7.20 -15.75
CA ARG A 84 1.06 -6.42 -15.60
C ARG A 84 1.31 -4.94 -15.29
N LEU A 85 2.39 -4.64 -14.59
CA LEU A 85 2.74 -3.27 -14.18
C LEU A 85 3.80 -2.60 -15.08
N GLY A 86 4.28 -3.26 -16.15
CA GLY A 86 5.33 -2.73 -17.02
C GLY A 86 6.66 -2.50 -16.30
N LEU A 87 6.99 -3.35 -15.32
CA LEU A 87 8.20 -3.26 -14.48
C LEU A 87 9.23 -4.35 -14.80
N GLU A 88 9.22 -4.87 -16.03
CA GLU A 88 10.23 -5.81 -16.51
C GLU A 88 11.61 -5.15 -16.53
N ASN A 89 12.66 -5.93 -16.24
CA ASN A 89 14.02 -5.42 -16.36
C ASN A 89 14.37 -5.36 -17.86
N PRO A 90 15.07 -4.31 -18.33
CA PRO A 90 15.52 -4.20 -19.72
C PRO A 90 16.62 -5.21 -20.12
N ASP A 91 17.09 -6.07 -19.22
CA ASP A 91 18.21 -6.98 -19.48
C ASP A 91 17.81 -8.45 -19.20
N SER A 92 17.01 -9.03 -20.08
CA SER A 92 16.80 -10.50 -20.16
C SER A 92 17.32 -11.01 -21.49
#